data_AF-A0A4Q3ZK17-F1
#
_entry.id   AF-A0A4Q3ZK17-F1
#
_cell.length_a   1.000
_cell.length_b   1.000
_cell.length_c   1.000
_cell.angle_alpha   90.00
_cell.angle_beta   90.00
_cell.angle_gamma   90.00
#
_symmetry.space_group_name_H-M   'P 1'
#
loop_
_entity.id
_entity.type
_entity.pdbx_description
1 polymer ?
#
loop_
_entity_poly.entity_id
_entity_poly.type
_entity_poly.pdbx_seq_one_letter_code
_entity_poly.pdbx_strand_id
1 'polypeptide(L)'
;MSIAYRRADAARFDSNSVSRLFEIVAVLSQASQGSVALVEALRRMGNLIGSNVTAICRVDLTASHDVAKVFCHESRRPVSEDAGPFEVSFARGVCGASIDTAKAGTVWRATLADIETRERLASLFRHRRLAETVVIPLQKDNGSGDFLELHFTQPVSATLLEYLEYMGPVLARCWKGRSPGMFSDSMLSRRRKLPPSPVSGAILSMENPCRLSRAEYRVCVLLSRGLNNQAVLEELSITMATLRTHLRNIYAKTDSASQPELIHKLLSTTPRHGLRREGDAYVA
;
A
#
# COMPACT_ATOMS: atom_id res chain seq x y z
N MET A 1 28.80 -36.69 16.18
CA MET A 1 27.48 -36.88 15.54
C MET A 1 27.38 -35.88 14.38
N SER A 2 28.12 -36.11 13.29
CA SER A 2 27.64 -36.58 11.98
C SER A 2 26.55 -35.67 11.37
N ILE A 3 26.95 -34.61 10.67
CA ILE A 3 27.01 -34.49 9.18
C ILE A 3 25.63 -34.61 8.51
N ALA A 4 25.07 -33.45 8.14
CA ALA A 4 24.28 -33.27 6.91
C ALA A 4 24.31 -31.79 6.49
N TYR A 5 25.51 -31.25 6.27
CA TYR A 5 25.73 -30.08 5.44
C TYR A 5 25.45 -30.53 4.00
N ARG A 6 24.19 -30.45 3.55
CA ARG A 6 23.81 -30.87 2.20
C ARG A 6 24.27 -29.78 1.22
N ARG A 7 25.44 -30.06 0.65
CA ARG A 7 26.04 -29.49 -0.56
C ARG A 7 25.02 -28.95 -1.56
N ALA A 8 25.27 -27.72 -1.98
CA ALA A 8 25.36 -27.29 -3.37
C ALA A 8 24.22 -27.72 -4.32
N ASP A 9 23.18 -26.89 -4.39
CA ASP A 9 22.46 -26.67 -5.66
C ASP A 9 23.29 -25.72 -6.52
N ALA A 10 24.44 -26.21 -6.98
CA ALA A 10 25.14 -25.61 -8.10
C ALA A 10 24.44 -26.11 -9.38
N ALA A 11 23.81 -25.18 -10.08
CA ALA A 11 23.64 -25.16 -11.53
C ALA A 11 23.12 -26.46 -12.17
N ARG A 12 21.80 -26.66 -12.12
CA ARG A 12 21.10 -27.22 -13.27
C ARG A 12 20.40 -26.07 -13.97
N PHE A 13 20.85 -25.77 -15.19
CA PHE A 13 20.14 -24.92 -16.12
C PHE A 13 18.79 -25.60 -16.42
N ASP A 14 17.78 -25.32 -15.60
CA ASP A 14 16.43 -25.84 -15.80
C ASP A 14 15.82 -25.04 -16.94
N SER A 15 15.33 -25.70 -18.00
CA SER A 15 14.66 -25.00 -19.12
C SER A 15 13.47 -24.17 -18.64
N ASN A 16 12.99 -24.44 -17.43
CA ASN A 16 11.99 -23.68 -16.70
C ASN A 16 12.44 -22.26 -16.33
N SER A 17 13.72 -22.02 -16.05
CA SER A 17 14.21 -20.72 -15.59
C SER A 17 14.08 -19.64 -16.67
N VAL A 18 14.50 -19.93 -17.90
CA VAL A 18 14.39 -18.98 -19.03
C VAL A 18 12.93 -18.72 -19.40
N SER A 19 12.08 -19.76 -19.35
CA SER A 19 10.64 -19.61 -19.59
C SER A 19 9.99 -18.64 -18.59
N ARG A 20 10.32 -18.77 -17.30
CA ARG A 20 9.86 -17.84 -16.26
C ARG A 20 10.31 -16.40 -16.52
N LEU A 21 11.53 -16.20 -17.03
CA LEU A 21 12.01 -14.85 -17.36
C LEU A 21 11.13 -14.17 -18.40
N PHE A 22 10.84 -14.88 -19.49
CA PHE A 22 9.96 -14.36 -20.54
C PHE A 22 8.55 -14.12 -20.01
N GLU A 23 8.04 -14.99 -19.15
CA GLU A 23 6.71 -14.84 -18.56
C GLU A 23 6.60 -13.59 -17.68
N ILE A 24 7.59 -13.32 -16.82
CA ILE A 24 7.63 -12.11 -15.98
C ILE A 24 7.60 -10.84 -16.85
N VAL A 25 8.41 -10.79 -17.91
CA VAL A 25 8.42 -9.65 -18.84
C VAL A 25 7.10 -9.53 -19.58
N ALA A 26 6.54 -10.63 -20.06
CA ALA A 26 5.26 -10.65 -20.76
C ALA A 26 4.12 -10.13 -19.88
N VAL A 27 4.05 -10.58 -18.63
CA VAL A 27 3.04 -10.14 -17.66
C VAL A 27 3.12 -8.63 -17.42
N LEU A 28 4.31 -8.08 -17.19
CA LEU A 28 4.46 -6.64 -16.98
C LEU A 28 4.11 -5.86 -18.26
N SER A 29 4.52 -6.36 -19.43
CA SER A 29 4.20 -5.74 -20.72
C SER A 29 2.68 -5.68 -20.97
N GLN A 30 1.97 -6.79 -20.72
CA GLN A 30 0.50 -6.85 -20.81
C GLN A 30 -0.17 -5.86 -19.84
N ALA A 31 0.36 -5.72 -18.63
CA ALA A 31 -0.14 -4.75 -17.66
C ALA A 31 0.10 -3.30 -18.11
N SER A 32 1.29 -3.01 -18.62
CA SER A 32 1.63 -1.70 -19.19
C SER A 32 0.71 -1.29 -20.34
N GLN A 33 0.28 -2.25 -21.15
CA GLN A 33 -0.64 -2.04 -22.27
C GLN A 33 -2.12 -2.01 -21.86
N GLY A 34 -2.44 -2.34 -20.60
CA GLY A 34 -3.81 -2.39 -20.09
C GLY A 34 -4.56 -3.70 -20.38
N SER A 35 -3.93 -4.68 -21.04
CA SER A 35 -4.51 -5.99 -21.33
C SER A 35 -4.74 -6.85 -20.08
N VAL A 36 -3.96 -6.60 -19.03
CA VAL A 36 -4.09 -7.27 -17.72
C VAL A 36 -4.13 -6.20 -16.63
N ALA A 37 -5.01 -6.36 -15.64
CA ALA A 37 -5.05 -5.46 -14.50
C ALA A 37 -3.74 -5.50 -13.71
N LEU A 38 -3.22 -4.34 -13.31
CA LEU A 38 -1.91 -4.25 -12.64
C LEU A 38 -1.79 -5.16 -11.41
N VAL A 39 -2.87 -5.32 -10.62
CA VAL A 39 -2.84 -6.16 -9.41
C VAL A 39 -2.64 -7.63 -9.73
N GLU A 40 -3.26 -8.07 -10.83
CA GLU A 40 -3.14 -9.44 -11.30
C GLU A 40 -1.74 -9.69 -11.87
N ALA A 41 -1.17 -8.70 -12.54
CA ALA A 41 0.20 -8.77 -13.01
C ALA A 41 1.21 -8.86 -11.85
N LEU A 42 1.07 -8.03 -10.81
CA LEU A 42 1.93 -8.10 -9.62
C LEU A 42 1.80 -9.44 -8.89
N ARG A 43 0.58 -9.99 -8.82
CA ARG A 43 0.34 -11.33 -8.27
C ARG A 43 1.08 -12.42 -9.06
N ARG A 44 0.94 -12.42 -10.39
CA ARG A 44 1.61 -13.40 -11.26
C ARG A 44 3.13 -13.26 -11.17
N MET A 45 3.66 -12.04 -11.26
CA MET A 45 5.08 -11.77 -11.08
C MET A 45 5.58 -12.25 -9.72
N GLY A 46 4.86 -11.96 -8.64
CA GLY A 46 5.24 -12.42 -7.30
C GLY A 46 5.34 -13.93 -7.19
N ASN A 47 4.39 -14.66 -7.78
CA ASN A 47 4.42 -16.12 -7.79
C ASN A 47 5.57 -16.70 -8.64
N LEU A 48 5.88 -16.07 -9.77
CA LEU A 48 6.99 -16.50 -10.66
C LEU A 48 8.37 -16.24 -10.05
N ILE A 49 8.51 -15.08 -9.37
CA ILE A 49 9.76 -14.63 -8.74
C ILE A 49 9.96 -15.27 -7.35
N GLY A 50 8.87 -15.61 -6.67
CA GLY A 50 8.89 -16.09 -5.28
C GLY A 50 8.97 -14.96 -4.24
N SER A 51 8.58 -13.73 -4.59
CA SER A 51 8.52 -12.62 -3.63
C SER A 51 7.25 -12.69 -2.77
N ASN A 52 7.37 -12.30 -1.50
CA ASN A 52 6.26 -12.25 -0.56
C ASN A 52 5.39 -10.99 -0.76
N VAL A 53 6.03 -9.89 -1.15
CA VAL A 53 5.35 -8.66 -1.56
C VAL A 53 5.95 -8.22 -2.88
N THR A 54 5.07 -7.92 -3.84
CA THR A 54 5.42 -7.37 -5.16
C THR A 54 4.67 -6.07 -5.33
N ALA A 55 5.39 -4.97 -5.49
CA ALA A 55 4.80 -3.65 -5.55
C ALA A 55 5.35 -2.83 -6.71
N ILE A 56 4.51 -1.97 -7.26
CA ILE A 56 4.97 -0.81 -8.02
C ILE A 56 4.66 0.44 -7.21
N CYS A 57 5.70 1.23 -6.99
CA CYS A 57 5.70 2.43 -6.19
C CYS A 57 5.96 3.63 -7.10
N ARG A 58 5.09 4.64 -7.05
CA ARG A 58 5.39 5.98 -7.58
C ARG A 58 5.81 6.88 -6.44
N VAL A 59 7.09 7.20 -6.38
CA VAL A 59 7.72 8.04 -5.36
C VAL A 59 7.80 9.47 -5.88
N ASP A 60 7.43 10.43 -5.03
CA ASP A 60 7.75 11.83 -5.26
C ASP A 60 9.23 12.06 -4.91
N LEU A 61 10.05 12.32 -5.93
CA LEU A 61 11.48 12.57 -5.79
C LEU A 61 11.77 13.99 -5.30
N THR A 62 10.83 14.93 -5.47
CA THR A 62 10.98 16.33 -5.02
C THR A 62 10.64 16.52 -3.54
N ALA A 63 9.77 15.67 -3.00
CA ALA A 63 9.41 15.73 -1.59
C ALA A 63 10.59 15.38 -0.68
N SER A 64 10.74 16.12 0.42
CA SER A 64 11.74 15.84 1.46
C SER A 64 11.42 14.62 2.32
N HIS A 65 10.21 14.06 2.20
CA HIS A 65 9.71 12.92 2.98
C HIS A 65 9.33 11.76 2.04
N ASP A 66 9.22 10.54 2.58
CA ASP A 66 8.84 9.33 1.84
C ASP A 66 7.35 9.37 1.39
N VAL A 67 7.04 10.23 0.42
CA VAL A 67 5.72 10.32 -0.21
C VAL A 67 5.69 9.39 -1.42
N ALA A 68 4.96 8.29 -1.29
CA ALA A 68 4.81 7.32 -2.35
C ALA A 68 3.36 6.87 -2.51
N LYS A 69 2.97 6.62 -3.76
CA LYS A 69 1.76 5.90 -4.12
C LYS A 69 2.15 4.45 -4.35
N VAL A 70 1.63 3.54 -3.53
CA VAL A 70 2.03 2.13 -3.56
C VAL A 70 0.88 1.26 -4.07
N PHE A 71 1.19 0.47 -5.08
CA PHE A 71 0.29 -0.53 -5.63
C PHE A 71 0.94 -1.90 -5.47
N CYS A 72 0.39 -2.74 -4.59
CA CYS A 72 1.06 -3.96 -4.17
C CYS A 72 0.13 -5.19 -4.19
N HIS A 73 0.76 -6.34 -4.37
CA HIS A 73 0.23 -7.66 -4.06
C HIS A 73 1.06 -8.29 -2.94
N GLU A 74 0.40 -8.81 -1.92
CA GLU A 74 1.03 -9.63 -0.88
C GLU A 74 0.55 -11.08 -1.04
N SER A 75 1.50 -12.02 -1.17
CA SER A 75 1.19 -13.45 -1.36
C SER A 75 0.72 -14.11 -0.07
N ARG A 76 1.06 -13.54 1.09
CA ARG A 76 0.58 -13.95 2.41
C ARG A 76 0.12 -12.72 3.17
N ARG A 77 -1.06 -12.80 3.80
CA ARG A 77 -1.45 -11.77 4.76
C ARG A 77 -0.45 -11.74 5.91
N PRO A 78 -0.12 -10.56 6.46
CA PRO A 78 0.79 -10.46 7.58
C PRO A 78 0.28 -11.29 8.77
N VAL A 79 1.21 -11.89 9.51
CA VAL A 79 0.91 -12.79 10.64
C VAL A 79 0.29 -12.02 11.83
N SER A 80 0.52 -10.71 11.89
CA SER A 80 -0.08 -9.82 12.89
C SER A 80 -1.00 -8.81 12.21
N GLU A 81 -2.19 -8.57 12.80
CA GLU A 81 -3.10 -7.49 12.41
C GLU A 81 -2.45 -6.10 12.60
N ASP A 82 -1.45 -5.98 13.47
CA ASP A 82 -0.71 -4.73 13.73
C ASP A 82 0.20 -4.31 12.57
N ALA A 83 0.48 -5.21 11.63
CA ALA A 83 1.40 -4.91 10.53
C ALA A 83 0.82 -3.93 9.50
N GLY A 84 -0.50 -3.72 9.51
CA GLY A 84 -1.23 -2.81 8.62
C GLY A 84 -1.04 -3.10 7.12
N PRO A 85 -1.63 -2.27 6.24
CA PRO A 85 -1.43 -2.40 4.79
C PRO A 85 -0.01 -1.98 4.36
N PHE A 86 0.50 -2.59 3.29
CA PHE A 86 1.78 -2.21 2.70
C PHE A 86 1.63 -0.96 1.82
N GLU A 87 1.89 0.22 2.40
CA GLU A 87 1.63 1.53 1.79
C GLU A 87 2.86 2.44 1.70
N VAL A 88 4.06 1.93 1.95
CA VAL A 88 5.32 2.70 1.88
C VAL A 88 6.27 2.08 0.87
N SER A 89 7.06 2.94 0.25
CA SER A 89 8.11 2.58 -0.70
C SER A 89 9.45 2.45 0.01
N PHE A 90 10.21 1.42 -0.34
CA PHE A 90 11.57 1.21 0.15
C PHE A 90 12.61 1.88 -0.76
N ALA A 91 12.23 2.39 -1.94
CA ALA A 91 13.17 2.92 -2.93
C ALA A 91 14.12 4.00 -2.37
N ARG A 92 13.65 4.93 -1.55
CA ARG A 92 14.52 5.95 -0.92
C ARG A 92 15.46 5.37 0.13
N GLY A 93 15.04 4.33 0.86
CA GLY A 93 15.90 3.63 1.81
C GLY A 93 16.98 2.81 1.10
N VAL A 94 16.59 2.08 0.05
CA VAL A 94 17.49 1.18 -0.69
C VAL A 94 18.45 1.92 -1.63
N CYS A 95 17.95 2.90 -2.39
CA CYS A 95 18.81 3.65 -3.32
C CYS A 95 19.57 4.80 -2.62
N GLY A 96 19.15 5.20 -1.41
CA GLY A 96 19.78 6.25 -0.61
C GLY A 96 20.01 7.53 -1.40
N ALA A 97 21.22 8.09 -1.28
CA ALA A 97 21.66 9.30 -1.99
C ALA A 97 21.69 9.14 -3.51
N SER A 98 21.67 7.91 -4.03
CA SER A 98 21.69 7.64 -5.46
C SER A 98 20.30 7.52 -6.09
N ILE A 99 19.20 7.72 -5.35
CA ILE A 99 17.86 7.56 -5.93
C ILE A 99 17.63 8.43 -7.17
N ASP A 100 18.11 9.67 -7.14
CA ASP A 100 17.94 10.63 -8.24
C ASP A 100 18.80 10.28 -9.46
N THR A 101 19.91 9.57 -9.27
CA THR A 101 20.84 9.16 -10.33
C THR A 101 20.74 7.69 -10.74
N ALA A 102 20.01 6.87 -9.97
CA ALA A 102 19.83 5.43 -10.21
C ALA A 102 19.27 5.17 -11.61
N LYS A 103 19.97 4.40 -12.44
CA LYS A 103 19.57 4.17 -13.83
C LYS A 103 18.35 3.25 -13.88
N ALA A 104 17.42 3.53 -14.80
CA ALA A 104 16.27 2.67 -15.02
C ALA A 104 16.73 1.26 -15.41
N GLY A 105 16.15 0.25 -14.77
CA GLY A 105 16.46 -1.17 -14.95
C GLY A 105 17.64 -1.68 -14.13
N THR A 106 18.30 -0.85 -13.31
CA THR A 106 19.33 -1.34 -12.38
C THR A 106 18.70 -2.02 -11.16
N VAL A 107 19.39 -3.01 -10.61
CA VAL A 107 18.94 -3.78 -9.44
C VAL A 107 19.64 -3.27 -8.19
N TRP A 108 18.86 -2.88 -7.19
CA TRP A 108 19.34 -2.42 -5.89
C TRP A 108 18.80 -3.34 -4.82
N ARG A 109 19.57 -3.59 -3.76
CA ARG A 109 19.18 -4.49 -2.68
C ARG A 109 19.46 -3.88 -1.31
N ALA A 110 18.66 -4.30 -0.34
CA ALA A 110 18.84 -3.92 1.05
C ALA A 110 18.37 -5.04 1.97
N THR A 111 19.10 -5.20 3.06
CA THR A 111 18.74 -5.97 4.25
C THR A 111 18.24 -5.04 5.34
N LEU A 112 17.86 -5.59 6.50
CA LEU A 112 17.45 -4.76 7.64
C LEU A 112 18.54 -3.76 8.06
N ALA A 113 19.81 -4.15 8.02
CA ALA A 113 20.94 -3.29 8.43
C ALA A 113 21.04 -2.03 7.57
N ASP A 114 20.70 -2.12 6.28
CA ASP A 114 20.80 -1.00 5.35
C ASP A 114 19.69 0.06 5.56
N ILE A 115 18.56 -0.34 6.18
CA ILE A 115 17.36 0.50 6.34
C ILE A 115 16.95 0.72 7.79
N GLU A 116 17.74 0.25 8.76
CA GLU A 116 17.37 0.29 10.19
C GLU A 116 17.23 1.71 10.74
N THR A 117 17.92 2.67 10.14
CA THR A 117 17.84 4.10 10.47
C THR A 117 16.48 4.72 10.16
N ARG A 118 15.63 4.03 9.37
CA ARG A 118 14.28 4.45 9.01
C ARG A 118 13.26 3.60 9.75
N GLU A 119 12.85 4.07 10.93
CA GLU A 119 11.98 3.32 11.87
C GLU A 119 10.73 2.71 11.21
N ARG A 120 10.05 3.47 10.34
CA ARG A 120 8.85 2.99 9.63
C ARG A 120 9.14 1.83 8.68
N LEU A 121 10.26 1.86 7.96
CA LEU A 121 10.67 0.78 7.06
C LEU A 121 11.14 -0.44 7.86
N ALA A 122 11.96 -0.21 8.89
CA ALA A 122 12.46 -1.25 9.78
C ALA A 122 11.31 -2.02 10.48
N SER A 123 10.27 -1.30 10.95
CA SER A 123 9.08 -1.89 11.55
C SER A 123 8.35 -2.83 10.58
N LEU A 124 8.08 -2.37 9.35
CA LEU A 124 7.42 -3.21 8.34
C LEU A 124 8.26 -4.41 7.92
N PHE A 125 9.57 -4.22 7.79
CA PHE A 125 10.51 -5.28 7.47
C PHE A 125 10.50 -6.38 8.54
N ARG A 126 10.50 -5.99 9.83
CA ARG A 126 10.41 -6.92 10.98
C ARG A 126 9.04 -7.59 11.07
N HIS A 127 7.95 -6.84 11.00
CA HIS A 127 6.59 -7.39 11.12
C HIS A 127 6.25 -8.39 10.02
N ARG A 128 6.78 -8.19 8.81
CA ARG A 128 6.61 -9.12 7.68
C ARG A 128 7.70 -10.20 7.61
N ARG A 129 8.65 -10.21 8.55
CA ARG A 129 9.80 -11.12 8.60
C ARG A 129 10.57 -11.16 7.27
N LEU A 130 10.75 -9.99 6.68
CA LEU A 130 11.54 -9.86 5.46
C LEU A 130 13.01 -10.15 5.81
N ALA A 131 13.72 -10.80 4.90
CA ALA A 131 15.14 -11.03 4.94
C ALA A 131 15.87 -10.04 4.02
N GLU A 132 15.28 -9.77 2.85
CA GLU A 132 15.88 -8.94 1.82
C GLU A 132 14.81 -8.24 0.98
N THR A 133 15.14 -7.05 0.46
CA THR A 133 14.31 -6.29 -0.45
C THR A 133 15.14 -5.91 -1.67
N VAL A 134 14.54 -6.06 -2.85
CA VAL A 134 15.11 -5.65 -4.14
C VAL A 134 14.25 -4.55 -4.75
N VAL A 135 14.91 -3.49 -5.22
CA VAL A 135 14.29 -2.34 -5.88
C VAL A 135 14.87 -2.17 -7.28
N ILE A 136 13.98 -2.03 -8.27
CA ILE A 136 14.33 -1.78 -9.66
C ILE A 136 13.66 -0.48 -10.12
N PRO A 137 14.41 0.61 -10.37
CA PRO A 137 13.84 1.83 -10.95
C PRO A 137 13.30 1.52 -12.35
N LEU A 138 12.02 1.77 -12.61
CA LEU A 138 11.39 1.51 -13.91
C LEU A 138 11.41 2.74 -14.81
N GLN A 139 11.07 3.89 -14.25
CA GLN A 139 11.13 5.18 -14.94
C GLN A 139 11.34 6.29 -13.91
N LYS A 140 12.05 7.34 -14.29
CA LYS A 140 12.04 8.62 -13.56
C LYS A 140 11.64 9.72 -14.54
N ASP A 141 10.71 10.57 -14.11
CA ASP A 141 10.15 11.64 -14.92
C ASP A 141 9.58 12.77 -14.04
N ASN A 142 9.85 14.03 -14.41
CA ASN A 142 9.29 15.24 -13.81
C ASN A 142 9.19 15.22 -12.27
N GLY A 143 10.29 14.90 -11.59
CA GLY A 143 10.34 14.89 -10.13
C GLY A 143 9.60 13.71 -9.47
N SER A 144 9.20 12.71 -10.25
CA SER A 144 8.64 11.45 -9.76
C SER A 144 9.41 10.25 -10.29
N GLY A 145 9.40 9.14 -9.57
CA GLY A 145 10.01 7.89 -9.98
C GLY A 145 9.08 6.71 -9.77
N ASP A 146 8.97 5.86 -10.77
CA ASP A 146 8.29 4.57 -10.70
C ASP A 146 9.32 3.47 -10.41
N PHE A 147 9.07 2.64 -9.41
CA PHE A 147 9.95 1.58 -8.94
C PHE A 147 9.18 0.27 -8.81
N LEU A 148 9.78 -0.85 -9.23
CA LEU A 148 9.35 -2.20 -8.89
C LEU A 148 10.06 -2.62 -7.61
N GLU A 149 9.30 -2.99 -6.59
CA GLU A 149 9.82 -3.46 -5.31
C GLU A 149 9.41 -4.92 -5.08
N LEU A 150 10.39 -5.73 -4.71
CA LEU A 150 10.27 -7.16 -4.47
C LEU A 150 10.80 -7.44 -3.06
N HIS A 151 9.95 -7.98 -2.20
CA HIS A 151 10.29 -8.24 -0.81
C HIS A 151 10.27 -9.74 -0.52
N PHE A 152 11.31 -10.25 0.11
CA PHE A 152 11.51 -11.68 0.33
C PHE A 152 11.67 -11.99 1.82
N THR A 153 11.08 -13.09 2.26
CA THR A 153 11.25 -13.65 3.62
C THR A 153 12.48 -14.55 3.74
N GLN A 154 13.18 -14.79 2.62
CA GLN A 154 14.44 -15.51 2.54
C GLN A 154 15.46 -14.67 1.76
N PRO A 155 16.76 -14.82 2.01
CA PRO A 155 17.79 -14.18 1.20
C PRO A 155 17.63 -14.53 -0.28
N VAL A 156 17.87 -13.55 -1.15
CA VAL A 156 17.72 -13.73 -2.59
C VAL A 156 18.92 -14.51 -3.13
N SER A 157 18.66 -15.61 -3.85
CA SER A 157 19.72 -16.41 -4.48
C SER A 157 20.50 -15.62 -5.53
N ALA A 158 21.79 -15.91 -5.70
CA ALA A 158 22.64 -15.27 -6.71
C ALA A 158 22.08 -15.43 -8.13
N THR A 159 21.54 -16.61 -8.47
CA THR A 159 20.93 -16.87 -9.78
C THR A 159 19.72 -15.99 -10.05
N LEU A 160 18.83 -15.80 -9.06
CA LEU A 160 17.69 -14.89 -9.22
C LEU A 160 18.15 -13.44 -9.39
N LEU A 161 19.22 -13.03 -8.71
CA LEU A 161 19.77 -11.69 -8.85
C LEU A 161 20.36 -11.45 -10.25
N GLU A 162 21.14 -12.39 -10.77
CA GLU A 162 21.64 -12.34 -12.15
C GLU A 162 20.48 -12.20 -13.14
N TYR A 163 19.43 -13.00 -12.97
CA TYR A 163 18.23 -12.89 -13.76
C TYR A 163 17.60 -11.50 -13.67
N LEU A 164 17.34 -10.99 -12.47
CA LEU A 164 16.80 -9.64 -12.28
C LEU A 164 17.67 -8.56 -12.93
N GLU A 165 18.99 -8.70 -12.89
CA GLU A 165 19.94 -7.79 -13.56
C GLU A 165 19.79 -7.83 -15.09
N TYR A 166 19.61 -9.01 -15.68
CA TYR A 166 19.37 -9.15 -17.11
C TYR A 166 18.01 -8.60 -17.56
N MET A 167 16.94 -8.87 -16.81
CA MET A 167 15.58 -8.42 -17.18
C MET A 167 15.28 -6.98 -16.75
N GLY A 168 15.96 -6.41 -15.76
CA GLY A 168 15.72 -5.06 -15.25
C GLY A 168 15.58 -4.00 -16.35
N PRO A 169 16.53 -3.89 -17.30
CA PRO A 169 16.41 -2.96 -18.43
C PRO A 169 15.20 -3.24 -19.34
N VAL A 170 14.80 -4.51 -19.50
CA VAL A 170 13.63 -4.90 -20.29
C VAL A 170 12.35 -4.48 -19.58
N LEU A 171 12.23 -4.74 -18.28
CA LEU A 171 11.10 -4.35 -17.45
C LEU A 171 10.91 -2.82 -17.46
N ALA A 172 12.00 -2.06 -17.33
CA ALA A 172 11.98 -0.60 -17.44
C ALA A 172 11.46 -0.12 -18.80
N ARG A 173 11.89 -0.74 -19.92
CA ARG A 173 11.37 -0.41 -21.25
C ARG A 173 9.89 -0.74 -21.40
N CYS A 174 9.45 -1.91 -20.93
CA CYS A 174 8.04 -2.29 -20.93
C CYS A 174 7.20 -1.29 -20.11
N TRP A 175 7.71 -0.81 -18.99
CA TRP A 175 7.02 0.20 -18.18
C TRP A 175 6.99 1.58 -18.84
N LYS A 176 8.08 2.00 -19.49
CA LYS A 176 8.16 3.27 -20.21
C LYS A 176 7.15 3.35 -21.36
N GLY A 177 6.90 2.23 -22.04
CA GLY A 177 5.90 2.12 -23.12
C GLY A 177 4.45 1.95 -22.65
N ARG A 178 4.15 2.14 -21.36
CA ARG A 178 2.79 1.96 -20.83
C ARG A 178 1.81 3.01 -21.36
N SER A 179 0.53 2.66 -21.39
CA SER A 179 -0.55 3.62 -21.62
C SER A 179 -0.57 4.69 -20.51
N PRO A 180 -0.56 5.99 -20.86
CA PRO A 180 -0.69 7.07 -19.88
C PRO A 180 -1.94 6.87 -19.01
N GLY A 181 -1.86 7.19 -17.71
CA GLY A 181 -3.00 7.06 -16.79
C GLY A 181 -3.20 5.68 -16.16
N MET A 182 -2.65 4.59 -16.72
CA MET A 182 -2.85 3.21 -16.22
C MET A 182 -2.57 3.04 -14.72
N PHE A 183 -1.51 3.66 -14.21
CA PHE A 183 -1.16 3.62 -12.78
C PHE A 183 -2.22 4.33 -11.92
N SER A 184 -2.70 5.48 -12.38
CA SER A 184 -3.76 6.25 -11.72
C SER A 184 -5.09 5.49 -11.74
N ASP A 185 -5.45 4.90 -12.88
CA ASP A 185 -6.69 4.13 -13.05
C ASP A 185 -6.69 2.86 -12.19
N SER A 186 -5.53 2.19 -12.10
CA SER A 186 -5.34 1.03 -11.22
C SER A 186 -5.55 1.42 -9.77
N MET A 187 -4.99 2.55 -9.33
CA MET A 187 -5.20 3.07 -7.97
C MET A 187 -6.66 3.44 -7.69
N LEU A 188 -7.35 4.10 -8.62
CA LEU A 188 -8.77 4.44 -8.48
C LEU A 188 -9.64 3.17 -8.39
N SER A 189 -9.33 2.17 -9.20
CA SER A 189 -10.04 0.88 -9.21
C SER A 189 -9.81 0.07 -7.93
N ARG A 190 -8.58 0.09 -7.38
CA ARG A 190 -8.26 -0.53 -6.09
C ARG A 190 -8.95 0.19 -4.93
N ARG A 191 -8.98 1.52 -4.92
CA ARG A 191 -9.69 2.31 -3.89
C ARG A 191 -11.20 2.05 -3.87
N ARG A 192 -11.79 1.68 -5.01
CA ARG A 192 -13.20 1.24 -5.08
C ARG A 192 -13.42 -0.20 -4.57
N LYS A 193 -12.38 -1.03 -4.51
CA LYS A 193 -12.47 -2.46 -4.15
C LYS A 193 -11.96 -2.81 -2.75
N LEU A 194 -11.13 -1.99 -2.11
CA LEU A 194 -10.77 -2.23 -0.71
C LEU A 194 -11.97 -1.93 0.19
N PRO A 195 -12.42 -2.87 1.03
CA PRO A 195 -13.24 -2.52 2.19
C PRO A 195 -12.40 -1.61 3.12
N PRO A 196 -13.01 -0.65 3.83
CA PRO A 196 -12.30 0.17 4.82
C PRO A 196 -11.61 -0.74 5.84
N SER A 197 -10.34 -0.46 6.11
CA SER A 197 -9.63 -1.08 7.24
C SER A 197 -10.36 -0.71 8.54
N PRO A 198 -10.45 -1.60 9.56
CA PRO A 198 -11.00 -1.25 10.86
C PRO A 198 -10.18 -0.10 11.45
N VAL A 199 -10.83 1.05 11.56
CA VAL A 199 -10.17 2.30 11.90
C VAL A 199 -10.08 2.41 13.43
N SER A 200 -8.86 2.37 13.99
CA SER A 200 -8.61 2.44 15.44
C SER A 200 -8.82 3.84 16.07
N GLY A 201 -9.79 4.61 15.58
CA GLY A 201 -10.07 5.97 16.07
C GLY A 201 -11.52 6.38 15.83
N ALA A 202 -12.00 7.39 16.58
CA ALA A 202 -13.33 7.93 16.40
C ALA A 202 -13.55 8.39 14.97
N ILE A 203 -14.64 7.95 14.32
CA ILE A 203 -14.97 8.32 12.94
C ILE A 203 -14.98 9.86 12.75
N LEU A 204 -15.35 10.59 13.82
CA LEU A 204 -15.38 12.05 13.89
C LEU A 204 -14.18 12.66 14.63
N SER A 205 -13.05 11.96 14.74
CA SER A 205 -11.84 12.53 15.31
C SER A 205 -11.19 13.54 14.36
N MET A 206 -10.35 14.43 14.89
CA MET A 206 -9.65 15.45 14.10
C MET A 206 -8.68 14.83 13.09
N GLU A 207 -8.18 13.63 13.39
CA GLU A 207 -7.31 12.83 12.53
C GLU A 207 -8.06 12.24 11.33
N ASN A 208 -9.40 12.35 11.30
CA ASN A 208 -10.31 11.89 10.25
C ASN A 208 -9.88 10.52 9.68
N PRO A 209 -9.91 9.49 10.51
CA PRO A 209 -9.16 8.27 10.21
C PRO A 209 -9.88 7.45 9.12
N CYS A 210 -11.18 7.69 8.88
CA CYS A 210 -11.95 7.19 7.73
C CYS A 210 -11.79 8.03 6.44
N ARG A 211 -10.99 9.11 6.46
CA ARG A 211 -10.76 10.04 5.35
C ARG A 211 -12.05 10.53 4.68
N LEU A 212 -13.02 10.91 5.50
CA LEU A 212 -14.25 11.56 5.05
C LEU A 212 -13.91 12.90 4.38
N SER A 213 -14.56 13.21 3.26
CA SER A 213 -14.52 14.56 2.70
C SER A 213 -15.21 15.55 3.65
N ARG A 214 -14.99 16.86 3.46
CA ARG A 214 -15.66 17.90 4.28
C ARG A 214 -17.18 17.76 4.29
N ALA A 215 -17.79 17.45 3.13
CA ALA A 215 -19.23 17.25 3.03
C ALA A 215 -19.71 15.99 3.75
N GLU A 216 -19.01 14.86 3.57
CA GLU A 216 -19.34 13.59 4.23
C GLU A 216 -19.15 13.67 5.75
N TYR A 217 -18.11 14.39 6.21
CA TYR A 217 -17.85 14.64 7.63
C TYR A 217 -18.99 15.46 8.24
N ARG A 218 -19.42 16.54 7.58
CA ARG A 218 -20.57 17.35 8.02
C ARG A 218 -21.85 16.52 8.12
N VAL A 219 -22.14 15.66 7.14
CA VAL A 219 -23.28 14.72 7.21
C VAL A 219 -23.17 13.82 8.46
N CYS A 220 -22.00 13.23 8.72
CA CYS A 220 -21.81 12.38 9.90
C CYS A 220 -21.98 13.13 11.23
N VAL A 221 -21.53 14.39 11.31
CA VAL A 221 -21.74 15.26 12.49
C VAL A 221 -23.22 15.56 12.73
N LEU A 222 -23.99 15.82 11.67
CA LEU A 222 -25.42 16.09 11.81
C LEU A 222 -26.19 14.83 12.23
N LEU A 223 -25.83 13.67 11.66
CA LEU A 223 -26.41 12.39 12.04
C LEU A 223 -26.05 11.99 13.49
N SER A 224 -24.83 12.25 13.95
CA SER A 224 -24.45 11.97 15.35
C SER A 224 -25.16 12.87 16.36
N ARG A 225 -25.66 14.03 15.93
CA ARG A 225 -26.54 14.92 16.70
C ARG A 225 -28.01 14.53 16.64
N GLY A 226 -28.35 13.42 15.96
CA GLY A 226 -29.72 12.90 15.89
C GLY A 226 -30.60 13.56 14.81
N LEU A 227 -30.03 14.34 13.88
CA LEU A 227 -30.83 14.92 12.80
C LEU A 227 -31.29 13.83 11.83
N ASN A 228 -32.54 13.95 11.36
CA ASN A 228 -33.08 13.11 10.30
C ASN A 228 -32.63 13.61 8.92
N ASN A 229 -32.86 12.80 7.88
CA ASN A 229 -32.40 13.11 6.53
C ASN A 229 -32.94 14.45 6.02
N GLN A 230 -34.20 14.78 6.31
CA GLN A 230 -34.81 16.04 5.87
C GLN A 230 -34.09 17.26 6.48
N ALA A 231 -33.82 17.21 7.80
CA ALA A 231 -33.08 18.26 8.48
C ALA A 231 -31.63 18.37 7.98
N VAL A 232 -30.99 17.26 7.59
CA VAL A 232 -29.65 17.28 6.97
C VAL A 232 -29.66 17.94 5.59
N LEU A 233 -30.72 17.73 4.79
CA LEU A 233 -30.86 18.39 3.49
C LEU A 233 -30.97 19.90 3.64
N GLU A 234 -31.77 20.35 4.61
CA GLU A 234 -31.99 21.75 4.93
C GLU A 234 -30.72 22.41 5.46
N GLU A 235 -30.06 21.80 6.45
CA GLU A 235 -28.84 22.33 7.10
C GLU A 235 -27.63 22.43 6.15
N LEU A 236 -27.57 21.55 5.14
CA LEU A 236 -26.47 21.53 4.16
C LEU A 236 -26.84 22.17 2.82
N SER A 237 -28.10 22.58 2.63
CA SER A 237 -28.64 23.07 1.37
C SER A 237 -28.36 22.14 0.18
N ILE A 238 -28.60 20.83 0.35
CA ILE A 238 -28.37 19.80 -0.68
C ILE A 238 -29.66 19.04 -1.04
N THR A 239 -29.65 18.34 -2.18
CA THR A 239 -30.78 17.50 -2.60
C THR A 239 -30.69 16.09 -2.01
N MET A 240 -31.83 15.38 -1.99
CA MET A 240 -31.87 13.98 -1.57
C MET A 240 -31.00 13.06 -2.45
N ALA A 241 -30.84 13.36 -3.73
CA ALA A 241 -29.93 12.62 -4.62
C ALA A 241 -28.46 12.81 -4.22
N THR A 242 -28.09 14.04 -3.83
CA THR A 242 -26.76 14.37 -3.32
C THR A 242 -26.51 13.69 -1.97
N LEU A 243 -27.49 13.74 -1.05
CA LEU A 243 -27.39 13.06 0.25
C LEU A 243 -27.25 11.54 0.10
N ARG A 244 -28.01 10.91 -0.79
CA ARG A 244 -27.85 9.47 -1.09
C ARG A 244 -26.46 9.13 -1.60
N THR A 245 -25.87 10.01 -2.40
CA THR A 245 -24.49 9.85 -2.90
C THR A 245 -23.48 9.96 -1.75
N HIS A 246 -23.65 10.93 -0.86
CA HIS A 246 -22.81 11.05 0.34
C HIS A 246 -22.97 9.85 1.27
N LEU A 247 -24.19 9.42 1.58
CA LEU A 247 -24.46 8.25 2.44
C LEU A 247 -23.85 6.98 1.87
N ARG A 248 -24.00 6.72 0.57
CA ARG A 248 -23.36 5.58 -0.09
C ARG A 248 -21.84 5.59 0.09
N ASN A 249 -21.21 6.75 -0.09
CA ASN A 249 -19.78 6.88 0.08
C ASN A 249 -19.35 6.77 1.55
N ILE A 250 -20.16 7.28 2.49
CA ILE A 250 -19.93 7.18 3.93
C ILE A 250 -20.00 5.72 4.37
N TYR A 251 -21.03 4.98 3.96
CA TYR A 251 -21.16 3.55 4.23
C TYR A 251 -19.93 2.78 3.73
N ALA A 252 -19.52 3.06 2.50
CA ALA A 252 -18.32 2.48 1.92
C ALA A 252 -17.01 2.91 2.60
N LYS A 253 -16.97 3.99 3.40
CA LYS A 253 -15.78 4.49 4.11
C LYS A 253 -15.75 4.13 5.60
N THR A 254 -16.91 3.83 6.19
CA THR A 254 -17.11 3.53 7.61
C THR A 254 -17.47 2.07 7.86
N ASP A 255 -17.50 1.27 6.78
CA ASP A 255 -17.91 -0.13 6.79
C ASP A 255 -19.29 -0.34 7.41
N SER A 256 -20.21 0.60 7.20
CA SER A 256 -21.58 0.51 7.74
C SER A 256 -22.52 0.03 6.64
N ALA A 257 -23.32 -1.00 6.90
CA ALA A 257 -24.31 -1.51 5.96
C ALA A 257 -25.60 -0.68 5.97
N SER A 258 -25.82 0.15 7.00
CA SER A 258 -27.04 0.93 7.16
C SER A 258 -26.84 2.23 7.95
N GLN A 259 -27.81 3.15 7.87
CA GLN A 259 -27.82 4.39 8.64
C GLN A 259 -27.85 4.15 10.16
N PRO A 260 -28.67 3.22 10.71
CA PRO A 260 -28.63 2.91 12.13
C PRO A 260 -27.28 2.37 12.60
N GLU A 261 -26.64 1.52 11.79
CA GLU A 261 -25.31 1.00 12.10
C GLU A 261 -24.25 2.09 12.07
N LEU A 262 -24.31 3.00 11.09
CA LEU A 262 -23.46 4.19 11.03
C LEU A 262 -23.62 5.04 12.29
N ILE A 263 -24.87 5.34 12.70
CA ILE A 263 -25.16 6.13 13.89
C ILE A 263 -24.60 5.44 15.14
N HIS A 264 -24.81 4.12 15.27
CA HIS A 264 -24.24 3.36 16.38
C HIS A 264 -22.71 3.51 16.45
N LYS A 265 -22.00 3.37 15.32
CA LYS A 265 -20.54 3.55 15.26
C LYS A 265 -20.10 4.99 15.57
N LEU A 266 -20.86 5.99 15.13
CA LEU A 266 -20.57 7.40 15.45
C LEU A 266 -20.68 7.67 16.96
N LEU A 267 -21.67 7.07 17.62
CA LEU A 267 -21.91 7.24 19.06
C LEU A 267 -20.98 6.40 19.93
N SER A 268 -20.66 5.17 19.53
CA SER A 268 -19.80 4.25 20.29
C SER A 268 -18.34 4.69 20.36
N THR A 269 -17.92 5.59 19.47
CA THR A 269 -16.53 6.02 19.33
C THR A 269 -16.28 7.44 19.85
N THR A 270 -17.28 8.09 20.45
CA THR A 270 -17.07 9.37 21.13
C THR A 270 -16.29 9.12 22.43
N PRO A 271 -15.07 9.68 22.61
CA PRO A 271 -14.42 9.61 23.92
C PRO A 271 -15.36 10.26 24.92
N ARG A 272 -15.74 9.53 25.98
CA ARG A 272 -16.44 10.13 27.12
C ARG A 272 -15.51 11.18 27.72
N HIS A 273 -15.65 12.43 27.26
CA HIS A 273 -15.00 13.56 27.89
C HIS A 273 -15.46 13.57 29.34
N GLY A 274 -14.49 13.50 30.26
CA GLY A 274 -14.72 13.21 31.66
C GLY A 274 -15.80 14.11 32.25
N LEU A 275 -16.85 13.48 32.79
CA LEU A 275 -17.61 14.03 33.90
C LEU A 275 -16.62 14.23 35.05
N ARG A 276 -15.99 15.41 35.12
CA ARG A 276 -15.42 15.91 36.36
C ARG A 276 -16.58 16.05 37.34
N ARG A 277 -16.71 15.07 38.24
CA ARG A 277 -17.37 15.31 39.53
C ARG A 277 -16.47 16.30 40.28
N GLU A 278 -16.90 17.56 40.32
CA GLU A 278 -16.55 18.44 41.43
C GLU A 278 -17.16 17.83 42.68
N GLY A 279 -16.31 17.45 43.63
CA GLY A 279 -16.71 16.83 44.87
C GLY A 279 -15.48 16.42 45.66
N ASP A 280 -15.21 17.19 46.71
CA ASP A 280 -14.31 16.90 47.83
C ASP A 280 -12.81 17.13 47.63
N ALA A 281 -12.39 18.39 47.85
CA ALA A 281 -11.27 18.72 48.75
C ALA A 281 -11.13 20.24 48.97
N TYR A 282 -11.97 20.80 49.86
CA TYR A 282 -11.67 21.97 50.73
C TYR A 282 -12.81 21.99 51.77
N VAL A 283 -12.57 21.75 53.06
CA VAL A 283 -12.12 22.71 54.05
C VAL A 283 -11.82 21.95 55.36
N ALA A 284 -10.69 22.31 55.98
CA ALA A 284 -10.29 22.21 57.40
C ALA A 284 -10.58 20.92 58.19
#